data_AF-B3VSE9-F1
#
_entry.id   AF-B3VSE9-F1
#
_cell.length_a   1.000
_cell.length_b   1.000
_cell.length_c   1.000
_cell.angle_alpha   90.00
_cell.angle_beta   90.00
_cell.angle_gamma   90.00
#
_symmetry.space_group_name_H-M   'P 1'
#
loop_
_entity.id
_entity.type
_entity.pdbx_description
1 polymer ?
#
loop_
_entity_poly.entity_id
_entity_poly.type
_entity_poly.pdbx_seq_one_letter_code
_entity_poly.pdbx_strand_id
1 'polypeptide(L)'
;GDDYSNYRFGLFYIPFFVIFALSAILVGLTMRYTYQVIHQGVSENKDKHGTYQFKLVNYIIVFLICWIFAVVNRILNSLGHYPYAINLLHTYFSVSHGFYASCVFVYN
;
A
#
# COMPACT_ATOMS: atom_id res chain seq x y z
N GLY A 1 23.08 -21.29 -7.02
CA GLY A 1 22.31 -20.04 -7.15
C GLY A 1 21.85 -19.47 -5.81
N ASP A 2 22.45 -19.89 -4.70
CA ASP A 2 22.09 -19.48 -3.34
C ASP A 2 22.91 -18.29 -2.81
N ASP A 3 24.03 -17.94 -3.45
CA ASP A 3 25.02 -17.00 -2.91
C ASP A 3 24.59 -15.52 -2.87
N TYR A 4 23.39 -15.18 -3.36
CA TYR A 4 22.90 -13.79 -3.42
C TYR A 4 21.56 -13.57 -2.72
N SER A 5 21.06 -14.53 -1.93
CA SER A 5 19.78 -14.37 -1.22
C SER A 5 19.75 -13.10 -0.34
N ASN A 6 20.81 -12.90 0.44
CA ASN A 6 20.96 -11.73 1.32
C ASN A 6 21.10 -10.42 0.54
N TYR A 7 21.78 -10.45 -0.61
CA TYR A 7 21.95 -9.27 -1.45
C TYR A 7 20.63 -8.86 -2.11
N ARG A 8 19.84 -9.83 -2.59
CA ARG A 8 18.49 -9.60 -3.13
C ARG A 8 17.53 -9.09 -2.04
N PHE A 9 17.65 -9.63 -0.83
CA PHE A 9 16.88 -9.19 0.33
C PHE A 9 17.17 -7.72 0.67
N GLY A 10 18.46 -7.37 0.81
CA GLY A 10 18.87 -6.01 1.15
C GLY A 10 18.51 -4.99 0.08
N LEU A 11 18.77 -5.31 -1.19
CA LEU A 11 18.66 -4.33 -2.28
C LEU A 11 17.21 -4.11 -2.75
N PHE A 12 16.35 -5.13 -2.65
CA PHE A 12 14.97 -5.02 -3.12
C PHE A 12 13.93 -4.99 -2.01
N TYR A 13 14.11 -5.72 -0.90
CA TYR A 13 13.06 -5.83 0.12
C TYR A 13 13.12 -4.71 1.15
N ILE A 14 14.32 -4.21 1.51
CA ILE A 14 14.44 -3.08 2.44
C ILE A 14 13.83 -1.80 1.84
N PRO A 15 14.19 -1.35 0.62
CA PRO A 15 13.57 -0.15 0.05
C PRO A 15 12.06 -0.31 -0.14
N PHE A 16 11.62 -1.51 -0.54
CA PHE A 16 10.20 -1.81 -0.67
C PHE A 16 9.45 -1.68 0.67
N PHE A 17 10.03 -2.19 1.75
CA PHE A 17 9.44 -2.08 3.09
C PHE A 17 9.37 -0.62 3.56
N VAL A 18 10.40 0.18 3.27
CA VAL A 18 10.40 1.62 3.56
C VAL A 18 9.27 2.32 2.80
N ILE A 19 9.09 2.04 1.50
CA ILE A 19 7.98 2.59 0.70
C ILE A 19 6.64 2.20 1.32
N PHE A 20 6.45 0.92 1.64
CA PHE A 20 5.22 0.42 2.23
C PHE A 20 4.90 1.11 3.58
N ALA A 21 5.90 1.27 4.45
CA ALA A 21 5.76 1.94 5.74
C ALA A 21 5.42 3.44 5.58
N LEU A 22 6.13 4.14 4.67
CA LEU A 22 5.85 5.55 4.38
C LEU A 22 4.44 5.73 3.80
N SER A 23 4.00 4.85 2.90
CA SER A 23 2.63 4.86 2.38
C SER A 23 1.58 4.69 3.48
N ALA A 24 1.81 3.80 4.45
CA ALA A 24 0.91 3.63 5.58
C ALA A 24 0.83 4.88 6.48
N ILE A 25 1.98 5.52 6.75
CA ILE A 25 2.04 6.77 7.51
C ILE A 25 1.30 7.90 6.77
N LEU A 26 1.52 8.03 5.46
CA LEU A 26 0.86 9.04 4.63
C LEU A 26 -0.67 8.89 4.65
N VAL A 27 -1.19 7.66 4.58
CA VAL A 27 -2.64 7.41 4.71
C VAL A 27 -3.15 7.88 6.07
N GLY A 28 -2.46 7.51 7.16
CA GLY A 28 -2.86 7.91 8.51
C GLY A 28 -2.88 9.44 8.69
N LEU A 29 -1.86 10.14 8.19
CA LEU A 29 -1.79 11.60 8.22
C LEU A 29 -2.88 12.24 7.37
N THR A 30 -3.12 11.72 6.16
CA THR A 30 -4.13 12.25 5.25
C THR A 30 -5.54 12.03 5.82
N MET A 31 -5.83 10.86 6.39
CA MET A 31 -7.10 10.59 7.07
C MET A 31 -7.32 11.54 8.26
N ARG A 32 -6.29 11.77 9.08
CA ARG A 32 -6.36 12.73 10.20
C ARG A 32 -6.65 14.14 9.71
N TYR A 33 -5.98 14.57 8.64
CA TYR A 33 -6.21 15.88 8.03
C TYR A 33 -7.63 16.01 7.48
N THR A 34 -8.10 15.02 6.70
CA THR A 34 -9.47 14.99 6.19
C THR A 34 -10.50 15.04 7.32
N TYR A 35 -10.28 14.28 8.40
CA TYR A 35 -11.16 14.30 9.57
C TYR A 35 -11.22 15.69 10.21
N GLN A 36 -10.06 16.34 10.42
CA GLN A 36 -9.99 17.70 10.96
C GLN A 36 -10.67 18.72 10.06
N VAL A 37 -10.44 18.66 8.74
CA VAL A 37 -11.07 19.56 7.77
C VAL A 37 -12.58 19.40 7.81
N ILE A 38 -13.11 18.17 7.79
CA ILE A 38 -14.56 17.93 7.87
C ILE A 38 -15.14 18.54 9.15
N HIS A 39 -14.55 18.28 10.31
CA HIS A 39 -15.05 18.76 11.61
C HIS A 39 -14.87 20.27 11.84
N GLN A 40 -13.84 20.90 11.28
CA GLN A 40 -13.51 22.31 11.50
C GLN A 40 -14.10 23.26 10.44
N GLY A 41 -15.00 22.79 9.57
CA GLY A 41 -16.10 23.64 9.06
C GLY A 41 -15.85 24.88 8.18
N VAL A 42 -14.63 25.30 7.80
CA VAL A 42 -14.44 26.67 7.22
C VAL A 42 -13.72 26.71 5.86
N SER A 43 -14.30 26.19 4.77
CA SER A 43 -13.85 26.59 3.43
C SER A 43 -14.89 26.31 2.33
N GLU A 44 -15.17 27.35 1.54
CA GLU A 44 -16.02 27.36 0.34
C GLU A 44 -15.54 26.41 -0.78
N ASN A 45 -14.30 25.90 -0.69
CA ASN A 45 -13.71 24.94 -1.64
C ASN A 45 -13.46 23.54 -1.04
N LYS A 46 -14.01 23.22 0.14
CA LYS A 46 -13.80 21.94 0.85
C LYS A 46 -14.16 20.72 -0.01
N ASP A 47 -15.23 20.78 -0.79
CA ASP A 47 -15.74 19.60 -1.52
C ASP A 47 -14.79 19.14 -2.63
N LYS A 48 -14.19 20.08 -3.38
CA LYS A 48 -13.23 19.72 -4.43
C LYS A 48 -11.95 19.14 -3.83
N HIS A 49 -11.36 19.79 -2.83
CA HIS A 49 -10.12 19.31 -2.20
C HIS A 49 -10.33 18.00 -1.43
N GLY A 50 -11.45 17.85 -0.74
CA GLY A 50 -11.81 16.60 -0.04
C GLY A 50 -11.97 15.43 -1.00
N THR A 51 -12.60 15.63 -2.16
CA THR A 51 -12.76 14.59 -3.18
C THR A 51 -11.41 14.10 -3.71
N TYR A 52 -10.47 15.01 -4.03
CA TYR A 52 -9.13 14.61 -4.48
C TYR A 52 -8.32 13.91 -3.38
N GLN A 53 -8.39 14.39 -2.14
CA GLN A 53 -7.72 13.72 -1.01
C GLN A 53 -8.30 12.33 -0.76
N PHE A 54 -9.61 12.15 -0.89
CA PHE A 54 -10.27 10.86 -0.74
C PHE A 54 -9.87 9.87 -1.84
N LYS A 55 -9.76 10.32 -3.10
CA LYS A 55 -9.22 9.53 -4.22
C LYS A 55 -7.81 9.03 -3.93
N LEU A 56 -6.94 9.93 -3.46
CA LEU A 56 -5.55 9.61 -3.14
C LEU A 56 -5.44 8.61 -1.98
N VAL A 57 -6.23 8.79 -0.92
CA VAL A 57 -6.27 7.87 0.23
C VAL A 57 -6.74 6.48 -0.19
N ASN A 58 -7.84 6.38 -0.94
CA ASN A 58 -8.36 5.10 -1.41
C ASN A 58 -7.34 4.36 -2.30
N TYR A 59 -6.65 5.11 -3.17
CA TYR A 59 -5.59 4.53 -3.99
C TYR A 59 -4.47 3.91 -3.14
N ILE A 60 -3.99 4.64 -2.12
CA ILE A 60 -2.92 4.14 -1.25
C ILE A 60 -3.42 2.96 -0.38
N ILE A 61 -4.70 2.95 0.03
CA ILE A 61 -5.28 1.79 0.75
C ILE A 61 -5.26 0.54 -0.13
N VAL A 62 -5.67 0.64 -1.40
CA VAL A 62 -5.60 -0.49 -2.34
C VAL A 62 -4.17 -0.99 -2.48
N PHE A 63 -3.20 -0.08 -2.60
CA PHE A 63 -1.79 -0.43 -2.61
C PHE A 63 -1.40 -1.21 -1.35
N LEU A 64 -1.74 -0.72 -0.16
CA LEU A 64 -1.41 -1.40 1.10
C LEU A 64 -2.02 -2.80 1.20
N ILE A 65 -3.29 -2.97 0.81
CA ILE A 65 -3.98 -4.27 0.84
C ILE A 65 -3.36 -5.25 -0.16
N CYS A 66 -3.06 -4.81 -1.38
CA CYS A 66 -2.50 -5.70 -2.40
C CYS A 66 -1.09 -6.15 -2.04
N TRP A 67 -0.31 -5.25 -1.43
CA TRP A 67 1.11 -5.49 -1.17
C TRP A 67 1.40 -6.08 0.22
N ILE A 68 0.44 -6.14 1.14
CA ILE A 68 0.66 -6.77 2.46
C ILE A 68 1.10 -8.23 2.35
N PHE A 69 0.53 -8.99 1.41
CA PHE A 69 0.92 -10.38 1.15
C PHE A 69 2.35 -10.48 0.62
N ALA A 70 2.80 -9.50 -0.16
CA ALA A 70 4.18 -9.42 -0.63
C ALA A 70 5.16 -9.18 0.53
N VAL A 71 4.79 -8.30 1.47
CA VAL A 71 5.57 -8.03 2.69
C VAL A 71 5.65 -9.30 3.54
N VAL A 72 4.51 -9.92 3.86
CA VAL A 72 4.44 -11.14 4.67
C VAL A 72 5.22 -12.28 4.03
N ASN A 73 5.08 -12.51 2.71
CA ASN A 73 5.83 -13.53 1.98
C ASN A 73 7.34 -13.34 2.12
N ARG A 74 7.83 -12.09 2.06
CA ARG A 74 9.26 -11.77 2.17
C ARG A 74 9.80 -11.94 3.59
N ILE A 75 9.01 -11.58 4.61
CA ILE A 75 9.35 -11.82 6.01
C ILE A 75 9.48 -13.33 6.25
N LEU A 76 8.50 -14.12 5.82
CA LEU A 76 8.53 -15.58 6.01
C LEU A 76 9.67 -16.24 5.25
N ASN A 77 9.95 -15.77 4.03
CA ASN A 77 11.09 -16.23 3.24
C ASN A 77 12.43 -15.95 3.95
N SER A 78 12.58 -14.79 4.60
CA SER A 78 13.78 -14.50 5.41
C SER A 78 13.93 -15.36 6.66
N LEU A 79 12.82 -15.89 7.18
CA LEU A 79 12.80 -16.85 8.29
C LEU A 79 12.97 -18.31 7.82
N GLY A 80 13.16 -18.54 6.52
CA GLY A 80 13.30 -19.88 5.92
C GLY A 80 11.97 -20.62 5.71
N HIS A 81 10.84 -19.93 5.83
CA HIS A 81 9.51 -20.51 5.61
C HIS A 81 8.95 -20.11 4.24
N TYR A 82 8.52 -21.11 3.46
CA TYR A 82 7.99 -20.92 2.10
C TYR A 82 6.55 -21.40 1.96
N PRO A 83 5.58 -20.79 2.66
CA PRO A 83 4.18 -21.22 2.60
C PRO A 83 3.56 -20.93 1.23
N TYR A 84 3.08 -22.00 0.58
CA TYR A 84 2.48 -21.94 -0.75
C TYR A 84 1.30 -20.94 -0.84
N ALA A 85 0.41 -20.94 0.15
CA ALA A 85 -0.77 -20.07 0.16
C ALA A 85 -0.40 -18.58 0.11
N ILE A 86 0.63 -18.16 0.85
CA ILE A 86 1.05 -16.75 0.90
C ILE A 86 1.74 -16.34 -0.40
N ASN A 87 2.51 -17.24 -1.01
CA ASN A 87 3.14 -16.98 -2.29
C ASN A 87 2.12 -16.87 -3.44
N LEU A 88 1.07 -17.70 -3.42
CA LEU A 88 -0.05 -17.62 -4.35
C LEU A 88 -0.80 -16.29 -4.19
N LEU A 89 -1.15 -15.93 -2.96
CA LEU A 89 -1.85 -14.67 -2.65
C LEU A 89 -1.00 -13.46 -3.04
N HIS A 90 0.30 -13.45 -2.73
CA HIS A 90 1.23 -12.42 -3.15
C HIS A 90 1.21 -12.25 -4.68
N THR A 91 1.30 -13.34 -5.43
CA THR A 91 1.30 -13.29 -6.90
C THR A 91 -0.02 -12.74 -7.44
N TYR A 92 -1.15 -13.26 -6.92
CA TYR A 92 -2.48 -12.85 -7.34
C TYR A 92 -2.75 -11.37 -7.07
N PHE A 93 -2.49 -10.89 -5.85
CA PHE A 93 -2.74 -9.51 -5.48
C PHE A 93 -1.76 -8.53 -6.13
N SER A 94 -0.52 -8.95 -6.43
CA SER A 94 0.43 -8.10 -7.16
C SER A 94 -0.01 -7.87 -8.60
N VAL A 95 -0.53 -8.89 -9.29
CA VAL A 95 -1.06 -8.76 -10.66
C VAL A 95 -2.37 -7.96 -10.66
N SER A 96 -3.25 -8.26 -9.71
CA SER A 96 -4.56 -7.61 -9.62
C SER A 96 -4.51 -6.17 -9.09
N HIS A 97 -3.37 -5.72 -8.54
CA HIS A 97 -3.18 -4.35 -8.06
C HIS A 97 -3.56 -3.30 -9.11
N GLY A 98 -3.10 -3.46 -10.36
CA GLY A 98 -3.40 -2.53 -11.44
C GLY A 98 -4.90 -2.44 -11.75
N PHE A 99 -5.61 -3.57 -11.64
CA PHE A 99 -7.06 -3.63 -11.82
C PHE A 99 -7.78 -2.89 -10.69
N TYR A 100 -7.49 -3.22 -9.43
CA TYR A 100 -8.13 -2.57 -8.29
C TYR A 100 -7.83 -1.06 -8.20
N ALA A 101 -6.59 -0.67 -8.54
CA ALA A 101 -6.19 0.73 -8.63
C ALA A 101 -7.00 1.49 -9.68
N SER A 102 -7.23 0.87 -10.85
CA SER A 102 -8.06 1.44 -11.92
C SER A 102 -9.52 1.56 -11.50
N CYS A 103 -10.08 0.54 -10.83
CA CYS A 103 -11.44 0.61 -10.29
C CYS A 103 -11.60 1.78 -9.32
N VAL A 104 -10.69 1.93 -8.35
CA VAL A 104 -10.77 3.03 -7.38
C VAL A 104 -10.63 4.41 -8.03
N PHE A 105 -9.85 4.51 -9.11
CA PHE A 105 -9.70 5.76 -9.85
C PHE A 105 -10.96 6.14 -10.67
N VAL A 106 -11.66 5.14 -11.24
CA VAL A 106 -12.84 5.36 -12.09
C VAL A 106 -14.13 5.52 -11.28
N TYR A 107 -14.27 4.79 -10.17
CA TYR A 107 -15.50 4.79 -9.36
C TYR A 107 -15.59 5.94 -8.31
N ASN A 108 -14.51 6.67 -8.07
CA ASN A 108 -14.51 7.93 -7.29
C ASN A 108 -14.46 9.13 -8.23
#